data_AF-A0ABD5S5Z8-F1
#
_entry.id   AF-A0ABD5S5Z8-F1
#
_cell.length_a   1.000
_cell.length_b   1.000
_cell.length_c   1.000
_cell.angle_alpha   90.00
_cell.angle_beta   90.00
_cell.angle_gamma   90.00
#
_symmetry.space_group_name_H-M   'P 1'
#
loop_
_entity.id
_entity.type
_entity.pdbx_description
1 polymer ?
#
loop_
_entity_poly.entity_id
_entity_poly.type
_entity_poly.pdbx_seq_one_letter_code
_entity_poly.pdbx_strand_id
1 'polypeptide(L)'
;MTDWLACCDTVASLSSWLDALLDAGAAVTALQSDVVLTPGESIDSAAVTTLLGEISTASLNTQDATPPDYLRRDWSGRVPTGCEVVGGDLVPSGDYGEVRETLLEVIADDGLSRRQAADRIGCSPRTVTRILEDTKRRELYRLPAASAGE
;
A
#
# COMPACT_ATOMS: atom_id res chain seq x y z
N MET A 1 1.31 14.94 -2.00
CA MET A 1 1.48 14.40 -0.64
C MET A 1 1.88 12.95 -0.86
N THR A 2 3.16 12.65 -0.74
CA THR A 2 3.70 11.32 -1.04
C THR A 2 3.23 10.37 0.04
N ASP A 3 2.61 9.26 -0.33
CA ASP A 3 2.14 8.24 0.61
C ASP A 3 3.33 7.38 1.07
N TRP A 4 4.17 8.00 1.91
CA TRP A 4 5.46 7.47 2.36
C TRP A 4 5.32 6.23 3.26
N LEU A 5 4.13 6.00 3.81
CA LEU A 5 3.79 4.75 4.49
C LEU A 5 3.93 3.54 3.57
N ALA A 6 3.82 3.73 2.25
CA ALA A 6 4.10 2.68 1.26
C ALA A 6 5.57 2.28 1.18
N CYS A 7 6.48 3.01 1.83
CA CYS A 7 7.91 2.68 1.93
C CYS A 7 8.30 2.09 3.31
N CYS A 8 7.33 1.97 4.23
CA CYS A 8 7.57 1.47 5.58
C CYS A 8 7.01 0.05 5.70
N ASP A 9 7.82 -0.92 5.31
CA ASP A 9 7.39 -2.33 5.26
C ASP A 9 7.54 -3.03 6.63
N THR A 10 8.22 -2.37 7.58
CA THR A 10 8.50 -2.89 8.93
C THR A 10 8.44 -1.79 9.99
N VAL A 11 8.25 -2.18 11.26
CA VAL A 11 8.34 -1.27 12.42
C VAL A 11 9.70 -0.57 12.45
N ALA A 12 10.78 -1.29 12.08
CA ALA A 12 12.13 -0.75 12.05
C ALA A 12 12.29 0.36 11.00
N SER A 13 11.75 0.16 9.79
CA SER A 13 11.76 1.18 8.73
C SER A 13 10.97 2.42 9.13
N LEU A 14 9.80 2.22 9.75
CA LEU A 14 8.99 3.31 10.30
C LEU A 14 9.73 4.07 11.41
N SER A 15 10.40 3.34 12.30
CA SER A 15 11.20 3.92 13.39
C SER A 15 12.34 4.78 12.84
N SER A 16 13.14 4.28 11.90
CA SER A 16 14.22 5.08 11.30
C SER A 16 13.72 6.31 10.56
N TRP A 17 12.53 6.23 9.95
CA TRP A 17 11.92 7.39 9.30
C TRP A 17 11.42 8.44 10.30
N LEU A 18 10.79 8.01 11.40
CA LEU A 18 10.37 8.91 12.46
C LEU A 18 11.58 9.66 13.03
N ASP A 19 12.69 8.95 13.27
CA ASP A 19 13.94 9.54 13.74
C ASP A 19 14.41 10.68 12.82
N ALA A 20 14.47 10.41 11.51
CA ALA A 20 14.90 11.39 10.52
C ALA A 20 13.99 12.63 10.46
N LEU A 21 12.69 12.49 10.71
CA LEU A 21 11.77 13.62 10.79
C LEU A 21 11.98 14.45 12.05
N LEU A 22 12.12 13.80 13.21
CA LEU A 22 12.31 14.49 14.48
C LEU A 22 13.65 15.23 14.49
N ASP A 23 14.70 14.63 13.92
CA ASP A 23 16.02 15.25 13.70
C ASP A 23 15.96 16.43 12.73
N ALA A 24 15.11 16.35 11.70
CA ALA A 24 14.86 17.46 10.78
C ALA A 24 14.04 18.60 11.41
N GLY A 25 13.60 18.46 12.67
CA GLY A 25 12.86 19.47 13.40
C GLY A 25 11.34 19.42 13.16
N ALA A 26 10.83 18.34 12.58
CA ALA A 26 9.40 18.16 12.34
C ALA A 26 8.69 17.62 13.60
N ALA A 27 7.45 18.05 13.81
CA ALA A 27 6.56 17.43 14.78
C ALA A 27 5.69 16.38 14.07
N VAL A 28 5.49 15.22 14.69
CA VAL A 28 4.68 14.13 14.13
C VAL A 28 3.44 13.94 14.98
N THR A 29 2.28 13.90 14.31
CA THR A 29 0.98 13.60 14.91
C THR A 29 0.30 12.50 14.12
N ALA A 30 -0.20 11.47 14.81
CA ALA A 30 -0.98 10.41 14.21
C ALA A 30 -2.48 10.71 14.40
N LEU A 31 -3.26 10.70 13.32
CA LEU A 31 -4.67 11.11 13.30
C LEU A 31 -5.59 10.27 14.21
N GLN A 32 -5.15 9.10 14.66
CA GLN A 32 -5.89 8.18 15.52
C GLN A 32 -5.16 7.85 16.83
N SER A 33 -4.13 8.61 17.17
CA SER A 33 -3.38 8.46 18.41
C SER A 33 -3.33 9.79 19.15
N ASP A 34 -3.39 9.73 20.47
CA ASP A 34 -3.17 10.90 21.33
C ASP A 34 -1.67 11.21 21.49
N VAL A 35 -0.79 10.41 20.86
CA VAL A 35 0.66 10.62 20.88
C VAL A 35 1.06 11.76 19.94
N VAL A 36 1.73 12.75 20.53
CA VAL A 36 2.38 13.84 19.82
C VAL A 36 3.89 13.67 19.99
N LEU A 37 4.62 13.51 18.88
CA LEU A 37 6.08 13.46 18.90
C LEU A 37 6.65 14.84 18.63
N THR A 38 7.52 15.30 19.53
CA THR A 38 8.09 16.64 19.47
C THR A 38 9.46 16.66 18.76
N PRO A 39 9.82 17.74 18.07
CA PRO A 39 11.12 17.88 17.42
C PRO A 39 12.29 17.63 18.37
N GLY A 40 13.29 16.85 17.94
CA GLY A 40 14.47 16.51 18.76
C GLY A 40 14.22 15.51 19.88
N GLU A 41 13.03 14.91 19.95
CA GLU A 41 12.72 13.82 20.86
C GLU A 41 13.39 12.52 20.39
N SER A 42 14.05 11.81 21.30
CA SER A 42 14.73 10.56 20.97
C SER A 42 13.73 9.46 20.60
N ILE A 43 14.09 8.61 19.63
CA ILE A 43 13.35 7.41 19.24
C ILE A 43 13.09 6.46 20.42
N ASP A 44 13.93 6.48 21.45
CA ASP A 44 13.78 5.68 22.67
C ASP A 44 12.79 6.30 23.67
N SER A 45 12.16 7.42 23.33
CA SER A 45 11.12 8.03 24.15
C SER A 45 9.93 7.07 24.33
N ALA A 46 9.33 7.11 25.51
CA ALA A 46 8.12 6.36 25.81
C ALA A 46 6.98 6.71 24.83
N ALA A 47 6.92 7.95 24.32
CA ALA A 47 5.94 8.38 23.35
C ALA A 47 6.12 7.65 22.00
N VAL A 48 7.35 7.62 21.48
CA VAL A 48 7.67 6.91 20.22
C VAL A 48 7.42 5.41 20.36
N THR A 49 7.86 4.82 21.48
CA THR A 49 7.64 3.40 21.76
C THR A 49 6.15 3.06 21.85
N THR A 50 5.34 3.94 22.47
CA THR A 50 3.89 3.79 22.56
C THR A 50 3.24 3.85 21.18
N LEU A 51 3.63 4.84 20.35
CA LEU A 51 3.11 4.97 18.99
C LEU A 51 3.47 3.77 18.11
N LEU A 52 4.72 3.29 18.17
CA LEU A 52 5.15 2.09 17.43
C LEU A 52 4.43 0.83 17.94
N GLY A 53 4.15 0.75 19.23
CA GLY A 53 3.34 -0.31 19.83
C GLY A 53 1.90 -0.29 19.33
N GLU A 54 1.25 0.87 19.35
CA GLU A 54 -0.11 1.08 18.81
C GLU A 54 -0.19 0.69 17.33
N ILE A 55 0.79 1.13 16.53
CA ILE A 55 0.87 0.81 15.11
C ILE A 55 1.12 -0.69 14.88
N SER A 56 1.98 -1.32 15.69
CA SER A 56 2.23 -2.76 15.62
C SER A 56 0.98 -3.57 15.97
N THR A 57 0.21 -3.14 16.97
CA THR A 57 -1.08 -3.77 17.33
C THR A 57 -2.17 -3.52 16.31
N ALA A 58 -2.14 -2.37 15.63
CA ALA A 58 -3.04 -2.06 14.52
C ALA A 58 -2.66 -2.79 13.21
N SER A 59 -1.59 -3.60 13.23
CA SER A 59 -1.01 -4.31 12.09
C SER A 59 -0.35 -3.34 11.10
N LEU A 60 0.98 -3.39 11.01
CA LEU A 60 1.73 -2.78 9.90
C LEU A 60 1.56 -3.52 8.58
N ASN A 61 0.85 -4.64 8.57
CA ASN A 61 0.46 -5.24 7.32
C ASN A 61 -0.45 -4.24 6.60
N THR A 62 0.06 -3.65 5.53
CA THR A 62 -0.75 -2.92 4.54
C THR A 62 -1.86 -3.79 3.93
N GLN A 63 -1.90 -5.09 4.25
CA GLN A 63 -3.00 -6.03 3.99
C GLN A 63 -4.17 -5.93 4.99
N ASP A 64 -3.94 -5.42 6.22
CA ASP A 64 -4.94 -5.25 7.30
C ASP A 64 -5.59 -3.87 7.32
N ALA A 65 -5.05 -2.92 6.54
CA ALA A 65 -5.74 -1.66 6.30
C ALA A 65 -7.06 -1.99 5.61
N THR A 66 -8.15 -2.02 6.39
CA THR A 66 -9.52 -2.20 5.90
C THR A 66 -9.64 -1.31 4.67
N PRO A 67 -9.70 -1.89 3.45
CA PRO A 67 -9.71 -1.07 2.27
C PRO A 67 -10.91 -0.13 2.39
N PRO A 68 -10.80 1.16 2.01
CA PRO A 68 -12.00 1.95 1.74
C PRO A 68 -13.00 1.08 0.99
N ASP A 69 -14.28 1.16 1.37
CA ASP A 69 -15.36 0.37 0.78
C ASP A 69 -15.41 0.49 -0.76
N TYR A 70 -14.70 1.47 -1.33
CA TYR A 70 -14.54 1.69 -2.76
C TYR A 70 -13.08 2.02 -3.15
N LEU A 71 -12.66 1.50 -4.31
CA LEU A 71 -11.42 1.84 -5.01
C LEU A 71 -11.56 3.11 -5.86
N ARG A 72 -12.76 3.33 -6.43
CA ARG A 72 -13.07 4.52 -7.24
C ARG A 72 -14.57 4.75 -7.35
N ARG A 73 -15.00 6.01 -7.28
CA ARG A 73 -16.41 6.37 -7.47
C ARG A 73 -16.80 6.53 -8.94
N ASP A 74 -18.11 6.41 -9.20
CA ASP A 74 -18.73 6.65 -10.51
C ASP A 74 -18.03 5.88 -11.65
N TRP A 75 -17.81 4.59 -11.44
CA TRP A 75 -17.07 3.77 -12.39
C TRP A 75 -17.89 3.48 -13.63
N SER A 76 -17.37 3.92 -14.77
CA SER A 76 -17.91 3.60 -16.09
C SER A 76 -16.91 2.76 -16.88
N GLY A 77 -17.36 1.62 -17.40
CA GLY A 77 -16.60 0.79 -18.33
C GLY A 77 -16.32 -0.62 -17.81
N ARG A 78 -15.34 -1.29 -18.43
CA ARG A 78 -15.00 -2.68 -18.09
C ARG A 78 -14.40 -2.75 -16.68
N VAL A 79 -14.98 -3.63 -15.86
CA VAL A 79 -14.50 -3.89 -14.51
C VAL A 79 -13.08 -4.50 -14.56
N PRO A 80 -12.12 -3.97 -13.79
CA PRO A 80 -10.80 -4.57 -13.62
C PRO A 80 -10.89 -5.96 -12.94
N THR A 81 -9.87 -6.78 -13.14
CA THR A 81 -9.77 -8.11 -12.49
C THR A 81 -9.70 -7.95 -10.97
N GLY A 82 -10.35 -8.83 -10.21
CA GLY A 82 -10.38 -8.71 -8.74
C GLY A 82 -11.18 -7.50 -8.23
N CYS A 83 -12.02 -6.89 -9.05
CA CYS A 83 -12.91 -5.81 -8.63
C CYS A 83 -14.35 -6.12 -9.03
N GLU A 84 -15.30 -5.45 -8.39
CA GLU A 84 -16.70 -5.43 -8.79
C GLU A 84 -17.28 -4.02 -8.72
N VAL A 85 -18.49 -3.82 -9.24
CA VAL A 85 -19.17 -2.52 -9.20
C VAL A 85 -20.42 -2.65 -8.35
N VAL A 86 -20.48 -1.89 -7.26
CA VAL A 86 -21.60 -1.86 -6.31
C VAL A 86 -22.10 -0.43 -6.20
N GLY A 87 -23.37 -0.20 -6.49
CA GLY A 87 -23.97 1.14 -6.40
C GLY A 87 -23.38 2.17 -7.37
N GLY A 88 -22.67 1.75 -8.41
CA GLY A 88 -21.96 2.64 -9.35
C GLY A 88 -20.50 2.90 -8.97
N ASP A 89 -20.06 2.46 -7.80
CA ASP A 89 -18.67 2.57 -7.34
C ASP A 89 -17.90 1.28 -7.62
N LEU A 90 -16.63 1.41 -7.99
CA LEU A 90 -15.71 0.29 -8.13
C LEU A 90 -15.19 -0.10 -6.74
N VAL A 91 -15.39 -1.36 -6.36
CA VAL A 91 -15.01 -1.90 -5.04
C VAL A 91 -14.15 -3.16 -5.21
N PRO A 92 -13.34 -3.53 -4.20
CA PRO A 92 -12.64 -4.82 -4.20
C PRO A 92 -13.64 -5.98 -4.19
N SER A 93 -13.47 -6.98 -5.04
CA SER A 93 -14.19 -8.25 -4.93
C SER A 93 -13.46 -9.22 -3.99
N GLY A 94 -14.07 -10.37 -3.69
CA GLY A 94 -13.50 -11.37 -2.77
C GLY A 94 -12.10 -11.91 -3.15
N ASP A 95 -11.75 -11.86 -4.44
CA ASP A 95 -10.45 -12.27 -4.99
C ASP A 95 -9.44 -11.11 -5.14
N TYR A 96 -9.81 -9.87 -4.78
CA TYR A 96 -8.93 -8.69 -4.92
C TYR A 96 -7.56 -8.89 -4.25
N GLY A 97 -7.55 -9.47 -3.04
CA GLY A 97 -6.33 -9.71 -2.28
C GLY A 97 -5.36 -10.63 -3.02
N GLU A 98 -5.85 -11.75 -3.54
CA GLU A 98 -5.07 -12.71 -4.32
C GLU A 98 -4.55 -12.09 -5.61
N VAL A 99 -5.39 -11.30 -6.29
CA VAL A 99 -4.99 -10.58 -7.50
C VAL A 99 -3.86 -9.59 -7.19
N ARG A 100 -4.00 -8.81 -6.13
CA ARG A 100 -2.99 -7.84 -5.70
C ARG A 100 -1.68 -8.52 -5.30
N GLU A 101 -1.75 -9.57 -4.49
CA GLU A 101 -0.57 -10.33 -4.05
C GLU A 101 0.18 -10.90 -5.25
N THR A 102 -0.54 -11.53 -6.19
CA THR A 102 0.05 -12.05 -7.42
C THR A 102 0.72 -10.95 -8.25
N LEU A 103 0.13 -9.76 -8.32
CA LEU A 103 0.74 -8.62 -9.04
C LEU A 103 2.00 -8.08 -8.34
N LEU A 104 2.05 -8.12 -7.00
CA LEU A 104 3.24 -7.76 -6.23
C LEU A 104 4.37 -8.78 -6.42
N GLU A 105 4.05 -10.07 -6.43
CA GLU A 105 5.01 -11.14 -6.74
C GLU A 105 5.66 -10.92 -8.11
N VAL A 106 4.95 -10.36 -9.10
CA VAL A 106 5.52 -10.07 -10.44
C VAL A 106 6.53 -8.93 -10.42
N ILE A 107 6.45 -8.01 -9.46
CA ILE A 107 7.32 -6.82 -9.37
C ILE A 107 8.61 -7.12 -8.59
N ALA A 108 8.63 -8.19 -7.78
CA ALA A 108 9.80 -8.59 -7.01
C ALA A 108 10.98 -9.03 -7.91
N ASP A 109 12.22 -8.84 -7.46
CA ASP A 109 13.46 -9.10 -8.23
C ASP A 109 13.61 -10.56 -8.71
N ASP A 110 13.08 -11.55 -7.97
CA ASP A 110 12.96 -12.96 -8.37
C ASP A 110 11.48 -13.39 -8.54
N GLY A 111 10.70 -12.46 -9.09
CA GLY A 111 9.26 -12.50 -9.11
C GLY A 111 8.60 -13.50 -10.07
N LEU A 112 7.29 -13.63 -9.91
CA LEU A 112 6.44 -14.46 -10.76
C LEU A 112 6.44 -13.92 -12.21
N SER A 113 6.54 -14.78 -13.22
CA SER A 113 6.43 -14.28 -14.61
C SER A 113 5.02 -13.74 -14.90
N ARG A 114 4.92 -12.73 -15.78
CA ARG A 114 3.61 -12.18 -16.20
C ARG A 114 2.65 -13.24 -16.75
N ARG A 115 3.17 -14.33 -17.31
CA ARG A 115 2.37 -15.45 -17.81
C ARG A 115 1.83 -16.30 -16.66
N GLN A 116 2.67 -16.70 -15.72
CA GLN A 116 2.25 -17.43 -14.53
C GLN A 116 1.25 -16.63 -13.69
N ALA A 117 1.47 -15.32 -13.57
CA ALA A 117 0.53 -14.41 -12.92
C ALA A 117 -0.84 -14.44 -13.58
N ALA A 118 -0.87 -14.32 -14.91
CA ALA A 118 -2.09 -14.34 -15.69
C ALA A 118 -2.86 -15.66 -15.55
N ASP A 119 -2.14 -16.79 -15.53
CA ASP A 119 -2.72 -18.11 -15.30
C ASP A 119 -3.30 -18.22 -13.88
N ARG A 120 -2.60 -17.68 -12.86
CA ARG A 120 -3.03 -17.69 -11.45
C ARG A 120 -4.30 -16.87 -11.22
N ILE A 121 -4.38 -15.66 -11.79
CA ILE A 121 -5.53 -14.75 -11.59
C ILE A 121 -6.59 -14.86 -12.69
N GLY A 122 -6.49 -15.85 -13.57
CA GLY A 122 -7.48 -16.13 -14.61
C GLY A 122 -7.66 -15.02 -15.65
N CYS A 123 -6.58 -14.33 -16.03
CA CYS A 123 -6.62 -13.25 -17.03
C CYS A 123 -5.63 -13.48 -18.19
N SER A 124 -5.58 -12.55 -19.14
CA SER A 124 -4.57 -12.62 -20.20
C SER A 124 -3.24 -12.01 -19.74
N PRO A 125 -2.07 -12.52 -20.19
CA PRO A 125 -0.77 -11.90 -19.90
C PRO A 125 -0.70 -10.42 -20.30
N ARG A 126 -1.44 -10.04 -21.36
CA ARG A 126 -1.58 -8.64 -21.80
C ARG A 126 -2.31 -7.78 -20.76
N THR A 127 -3.23 -8.36 -19.98
CA THR A 127 -3.91 -7.67 -18.89
C THR A 127 -2.95 -7.37 -17.75
N VAL A 128 -2.14 -8.35 -17.32
CA VAL A 128 -1.08 -8.16 -16.32
C VAL A 128 -0.12 -7.06 -16.74
N THR A 129 0.44 -7.16 -17.95
CA THR A 129 1.29 -6.12 -18.54
C THR A 129 0.64 -4.73 -18.48
N ARG A 130 -0.63 -4.63 -18.90
CA ARG A 130 -1.34 -3.35 -18.90
C ARG A 130 -1.60 -2.80 -17.50
N ILE A 131 -1.80 -3.67 -16.50
CA ILE A 131 -1.94 -3.22 -15.11
C ILE A 131 -0.61 -2.64 -14.61
N LEU A 132 0.49 -3.30 -14.91
CA LEU A 132 1.82 -2.89 -14.45
C LEU A 132 2.34 -1.64 -15.18
N GLU A 133 1.99 -1.41 -16.44
CA GLU A 133 2.51 -0.29 -17.23
C GLU A 133 1.65 0.98 -17.13
N ASP A 134 0.37 0.86 -16.78
CA ASP A 134 -0.55 2.00 -16.67
C ASP A 134 -0.65 2.50 -15.22
N THR A 135 -0.14 3.70 -14.96
CA THR A 135 -0.15 4.33 -13.62
C THR A 135 -1.54 4.34 -12.99
N LYS A 136 -2.60 4.65 -13.76
CA LYS A 136 -3.97 4.71 -13.24
C LYS A 136 -4.48 3.33 -12.83
N ARG A 137 -3.95 2.26 -13.42
CA ARG A 137 -4.29 0.88 -13.06
C ARG A 137 -3.47 0.41 -11.88
N ARG A 138 -2.19 0.77 -11.79
CA ARG A 138 -1.35 0.48 -10.61
C ARG A 138 -1.96 1.04 -9.33
N GLU A 139 -2.51 2.25 -9.40
CA GLU A 139 -3.23 2.90 -8.29
C GLU A 139 -4.41 2.06 -7.79
N LEU A 140 -5.20 1.46 -8.69
CA LEU A 140 -6.35 0.62 -8.31
C LEU A 140 -5.96 -0.60 -7.47
N TYR A 141 -4.76 -1.14 -7.67
CA TYR A 141 -4.23 -2.29 -6.94
C TYR A 141 -3.24 -1.90 -5.83
N ARG A 142 -3.04 -0.59 -5.60
CA ARG A 142 -2.06 -0.05 -4.64
C ARG A 142 -0.67 -0.68 -4.81
N LEU A 143 -0.22 -0.74 -6.07
CA LEU A 143 1.12 -1.21 -6.41
C LEU A 143 2.12 -0.05 -6.26
N PRO A 144 3.40 -0.33 -5.94
CA PRO A 144 4.44 0.69 -5.91
C PRO A 144 4.53 1.42 -7.26
N ALA A 145 5.13 2.61 -7.29
CA ALA A 145 5.40 3.28 -8.57
C ALA A 145 6.18 2.33 -9.50
N ALA A 146 5.97 2.43 -10.81
CA ALA A 146 6.85 1.74 -11.74
C ALA A 146 8.26 2.30 -11.50
N SER A 147 9.19 1.45 -11.09
CA SER A 147 10.61 1.80 -11.03
C SER A 147 10.96 2.34 -12.41
N ALA A 148 11.30 3.63 -12.47
CA ALA A 148 11.82 4.22 -13.69
C ALA A 148 13.14 3.51 -13.96
N GLY A 149 13.14 2.56 -14.89
CA GLY A 149 14.36 1.93 -15.35
C GLY A 149 15.31 3.02 -15.82
N GLU A 150 16.50 3.06 -15.21
CA GLU A 150 17.66 3.81 -15.69
C GLU A 150 18.06 3.37 -17.12
#